data_AF-A0A923BHA1-F1
#
_entry.id   AF-A0A923BHA1-F1
#
_cell.length_a   1.000
_cell.length_b   1.000
_cell.length_c   1.000
_cell.angle_alpha   90.00
_cell.angle_beta   90.00
_cell.angle_gamma   90.00
#
_symmetry.space_group_name_H-M   'P 1'
#
loop_
_entity.id
_entity.type
_entity.pdbx_description
1 polymer ?
#
loop_
_entity_poly.entity_id
_entity_poly.type
_entity_poly.pdbx_seq_one_letter_code
_entity_poly.pdbx_strand_id
1 'polypeptide(L)'
;MHFLYGSKRGGDYRLVATFSSEQQLLAYVRWATLESQEGQRGKFEQGSALAGYDAWEKSAFALNDDDDPSAALHNPTPTML
;
A
#
# COMPACT_ATOMS: atom_id res chain seq x y z
N MET A 1 -6.67 9.77 -7.28
CA MET A 1 -6.77 8.61 -6.39
C MET A 1 -5.67 7.65 -6.79
N HIS A 2 -4.89 7.15 -5.82
CA HIS A 2 -3.75 6.27 -6.06
C HIS A 2 -3.92 5.02 -5.22
N PHE A 3 -3.57 3.88 -5.81
CA PHE A 3 -3.84 2.57 -5.26
C PHE A 3 -2.52 1.97 -4.79
N LEU A 4 -2.50 1.50 -3.55
CA LEU A 4 -1.39 0.76 -2.97
C LEU A 4 -1.80 -0.69 -2.83
N TYR A 5 -1.01 -1.56 -3.43
CA TYR A 5 -1.18 -3.00 -3.38
C TYR A 5 -0.09 -3.63 -2.52
N GLY A 6 -0.44 -4.69 -1.81
CA GLY A 6 0.48 -5.55 -1.08
C GLY A 6 0.49 -6.96 -1.67
N SER A 7 1.67 -7.57 -1.77
CA SER A 7 1.83 -8.98 -2.15
C SER A 7 2.59 -9.73 -1.05
N LYS A 8 2.05 -10.90 -0.69
CA LYS A 8 2.72 -11.87 0.19
C LYS A 8 3.66 -12.71 -0.67
N ARG A 9 4.67 -13.32 -0.05
CA ARG A 9 5.64 -14.18 -0.75
C ARG A 9 4.98 -15.20 -1.69
N GLY A 10 5.03 -14.90 -3.00
CA GLY A 10 4.48 -15.75 -4.07
C GLY A 10 2.97 -15.64 -4.30
N GLY A 11 2.28 -14.67 -3.69
CA GLY A 11 0.86 -14.41 -3.89
C GLY A 11 0.59 -13.19 -4.76
N ASP A 12 -0.65 -13.08 -5.23
CA ASP A 12 -1.11 -11.94 -6.03
C ASP A 12 -1.10 -10.64 -5.23
N TYR A 13 -0.96 -9.53 -5.96
CA TYR A 13 -1.13 -8.19 -5.42
C TYR A 13 -2.59 -7.94 -5.06
N ARG A 14 -2.82 -7.45 -3.85
CA ARG A 14 -4.16 -7.08 -3.35
C ARG A 14 -4.18 -5.64 -2.93
N LEU A 15 -5.28 -4.92 -3.22
CA LEU A 15 -5.45 -3.55 -2.78
C LEU A 15 -5.45 -3.48 -1.25
N VAL A 16 -4.53 -2.72 -0.67
CA VAL A 16 -4.40 -2.57 0.79
C VAL A 16 -4.77 -1.17 1.27
N ALA A 17 -4.55 -0.16 0.45
CA ALA A 17 -4.86 1.23 0.78
C ALA A 17 -5.08 2.08 -0.48
N THR A 18 -5.84 3.16 -0.34
CA THR A 18 -5.97 4.18 -1.38
C THR A 18 -5.62 5.56 -0.84
N PHE A 19 -5.12 6.42 -1.72
CA PHE A 19 -4.60 7.74 -1.37
C PHE A 19 -5.14 8.81 -2.31
N SER A 20 -5.30 10.03 -1.79
CA SER A 20 -5.74 11.16 -2.60
C SER A 20 -4.65 11.64 -3.57
N SER A 21 -3.37 11.50 -3.20
CA SER A 21 -2.21 11.86 -4.00
C SER A 21 -1.09 10.83 -3.93
N GLU A 22 -0.26 10.78 -4.98
CA GLU A 22 0.92 9.90 -5.02
C GLU A 22 1.92 10.24 -3.91
N GLN A 23 2.05 11.52 -3.57
CA GLN A 23 2.96 11.98 -2.52
C GLN A 23 2.57 11.42 -1.15
N GLN A 24 1.28 11.38 -0.83
CA GLN A 24 0.77 10.75 0.40
C GLN A 24 1.03 9.25 0.42
N LEU A 25 0.81 8.57 -0.73
CA LEU A 25 1.13 7.14 -0.86
C LEU A 25 2.61 6.88 -0.58
N LEU A 26 3.50 7.65 -1.21
CA LEU A 26 4.95 7.48 -1.03
C LEU A 26 5.40 7.82 0.40
N ALA A 27 4.84 8.85 1.02
CA ALA A 27 5.11 9.19 2.41
C ALA A 27 4.67 8.05 3.35
N TYR A 28 3.47 7.51 3.13
CA TYR A 28 2.96 6.37 3.87
C TYR A 28 3.85 5.14 3.71
N VAL A 29 4.24 4.77 2.48
CA VAL A 29 5.12 3.62 2.24
C VAL A 29 6.47 3.81 2.92
N ARG A 30 7.05 5.02 2.88
CA ARG A 30 8.30 5.32 3.58
C ARG A 30 8.19 5.17 5.09
N TRP A 31 7.09 5.64 5.68
CA TRP A 31 6.81 5.45 7.10
C TRP A 31 6.57 3.98 7.45
N ALA A 32 5.81 3.26 6.62
CA ALA A 32 5.43 1.88 6.85
C ALA A 32 6.57 0.89 6.59
N THR A 33 7.63 1.26 5.87
CA THR A 33 8.75 0.35 5.56
C THR A 33 9.80 0.42 6.66
N LEU A 34 9.91 -0.65 7.45
CA LEU A 34 10.92 -0.81 8.48
C LEU A 34 12.30 -1.16 7.91
N GLU A 35 12.32 -2.02 6.90
CA GLU A 35 13.54 -2.50 6.26
C GLU A 35 13.27 -2.58 4.76
N SER A 36 13.84 -1.67 3.99
CA SER A 36 13.75 -1.68 2.54
C SER A 36 14.74 -2.70 1.96
N GLN A 37 14.23 -3.63 1.17
CA GLN A 37 15.03 -4.46 0.27
C GLN A 37 15.01 -3.83 -1.13
N GLU A 38 15.85 -4.31 -2.04
CA GLU A 38 15.90 -3.75 -3.41
C GLU A 38 14.50 -3.66 -4.05
N GLY A 39 14.18 -2.46 -4.55
CA GLY A 39 12.91 -2.16 -5.19
C GLY A 39 11.76 -1.95 -4.19
N GLN A 40 10.63 -2.59 -4.46
CA GLN A 40 9.37 -2.41 -3.74
C GLN A 40 9.12 -3.55 -2.74
N ARG A 41 10.20 -4.04 -2.12
CA ARG A 41 10.19 -5.17 -1.17
C ARG A 41 10.75 -4.74 0.16
N GLY A 42 10.31 -5.39 1.22
CA GLY A 42 10.81 -5.06 2.55
C GLY A 42 10.00 -5.67 3.68
N LYS A 43 10.39 -5.31 4.90
CA LYS A 43 9.57 -5.52 6.09
C LYS A 43 8.78 -4.26 6.39
N PHE A 44 7.52 -4.43 6.77
CA PHE A 44 6.63 -3.32 7.08
C PHE A 44 6.25 -3.28 8.56
N GLU A 45 5.95 -2.08 9.04
CA GLU A 45 5.56 -1.77 10.42
C GLU A 45 4.30 -2.53 10.82
N GLN A 46 4.30 -3.08 12.03
CA GLN A 46 3.13 -3.76 12.57
C GLN A 46 2.03 -2.72 12.85
N GLY A 47 0.86 -2.89 12.22
CA GLY A 47 -0.24 -1.93 12.27
C GLY A 47 -0.38 -1.06 11.01
N SER A 48 0.58 -1.13 10.08
CA SER A 48 0.37 -0.62 8.72
C SER A 48 -0.52 -1.57 7.91
N ALA A 49 -1.19 -1.07 6.88
CA ALA A 49 -1.89 -1.87 5.87
C ALA A 49 -0.97 -2.84 5.11
N LEU A 50 0.35 -2.60 5.14
CA LEU A 50 1.36 -3.49 4.54
C LEU A 50 1.87 -4.54 5.54
N ALA A 51 1.38 -4.54 6.79
CA ALA A 51 1.76 -5.54 7.77
C ALA A 51 1.44 -6.96 7.27
N GLY A 52 2.46 -7.83 7.27
CA GLY A 52 2.32 -9.21 6.80
C GLY A 52 2.42 -9.40 5.28
N TYR A 53 2.75 -8.35 4.53
CA TYR A 53 3.17 -8.43 3.13
C TYR A 53 4.70 -8.37 3.00
N ASP A 54 5.23 -8.82 1.86
CA ASP A 54 6.68 -8.84 1.58
C ASP A 54 7.07 -7.87 0.45
N ALA A 55 6.07 -7.48 -0.35
CA ALA A 55 6.20 -6.54 -1.45
C ALA A 55 5.00 -5.59 -1.50
N TRP A 56 5.21 -4.42 -2.09
CA TRP A 56 4.16 -3.47 -2.39
C TRP A 56 4.24 -3.04 -3.85
N GLU A 57 3.14 -2.51 -4.38
CA GLU A 57 3.11 -1.87 -5.69
C GLU A 57 2.16 -0.68 -5.67
N LYS A 58 2.46 0.36 -6.44
CA LYS A 58 1.58 1.51 -6.61
C LYS A 58 1.02 1.56 -8.03
N SER A 59 -0.24 1.98 -8.16
CA SER A 59 -0.85 2.26 -9.44
C SER A 59 -1.66 3.56 -9.38
N ALA A 60 -1.70 4.27 -10.51
CA ALA A 60 -2.60 5.41 -10.70
C ALA A 60 -4.04 4.97 -11.04
N PHE A 61 -4.23 3.70 -11.38
CA PHE A 61 -5.50 3.10 -11.77
C PHE A 61 -5.77 1.82 -10.96
N ALA A 62 -7.04 1.46 -10.79
CA ALA A 62 -7.41 0.15 -10.25
C ALA A 62 -6.83 -0.95 -11.15
N LEU A 63 -6.25 -2.00 -10.56
CA LEU A 63 -5.64 -3.10 -11.31
C LEU A 63 -6.70 -4.15 -11.70
N ASN A 64 -7.75 -4.27 -10.89
CA ASN A 64 -8.88 -5.17 -11.12
C ASN A 64 -10.20 -4.40 -11.01
N ASP A 65 -11.21 -4.82 -11.78
CA ASP A 65 -12.58 -4.27 -11.68
C ASP A 65 -13.23 -4.51 -10.30
N ASP A 66 -12.76 -5.53 -9.55
CA ASP A 66 -13.24 -5.87 -8.20
C ASP A 66 -12.49 -5.11 -7.09
N ASP A 67 -11.51 -4.26 -7.43
CA ASP A 67 -10.78 -3.44 -6.46
C ASP A 67 -11.69 -2.36 -5.88
N ASP A 68 -12.44 -2.71 -4.84
CA ASP A 68 -13.32 -1.79 -4.13
C ASP A 68 -12.51 -0.91 -3.17
N PRO A 69 -12.41 0.42 -3.42
CA PRO A 69 -11.62 1.31 -2.59
C PRO A 69 -12.20 1.51 -1.18
N SER A 70 -13.48 1.17 -0.96
CA SER A 70 -14.10 1.19 0.36
C SER A 70 -13.78 -0.07 1.18
N ALA A 71 -13.38 -1.16 0.53
CA ALA A 71 -12.86 -2.37 1.14
C ALA A 71 -11.37 -2.31 1.49
N ALA A 72 -10.64 -1.28 1.03
CA ALA A 72 -9.24 -1.08 1.37
C ALA A 72 -9.07 -0.87 2.89
N LEU A 73 -8.24 -1.71 3.51
CA LEU A 73 -8.06 -1.80 4.97
C LEU A 73 -7.62 -0.46 5.60
N HIS A 74 -7.02 0.43 4.82
CA HIS A 74 -6.62 1.76 5.27
C HIS A 74 -7.00 2.84 4.26
N ASN A 75 -7.91 3.72 4.68
CA ASN A 75 -8.23 4.96 3.98
C ASN A 75 -7.77 6.13 4.87
N PRO A 76 -6.49 6.52 4.83
CA PRO A 76 -6.01 7.62 5.64
C PRO A 76 -6.71 8.89 5.16
N THR A 77 -7.63 9.39 5.98
CA THR A 77 -8.18 10.73 5.80
C THR A 77 -7.06 11.75 5.96
N PRO A 78 -7.14 12.92 5.29
CA PRO A 78 -6.02 13.84 5.06
C PRO A 78 -5.44 14.54 6.30
N THR A 79 -5.71 14.06 7.51
CA THR A 79 -5.24 14.64 8.79
C THR A 79 -3.93 14.03 9.30
N MET A 80 -3.31 13.07 8.58
CA MET A 80 -1.97 12.56 8.91
C MET A 80 -0.87 13.19 8.03
N LEU A 81 -0.77 14.52 8.08
CA LEU A 81 0.41 15.29 7.67
C LEU A 81 0.73 16.30 8.78
#